data_AF-E6XSA4-F1
#
_entry.id   AF-E6XSA4-F1
#
_cell.length_a   1.000
_cell.length_b   1.000
_cell.length_c   1.000
_cell.angle_alpha   90.00
_cell.angle_beta   90.00
_cell.angle_gamma   90.00
#
_symmetry.space_group_name_H-M   'P 1'
#
loop_
_entity.id
_entity.type
_entity.pdbx_description
1 polymer ?
#
loop_
_entity_poly.entity_id
_entity_poly.type
_entity_poly.pdbx_seq_one_letter_code
_entity_poly.pdbx_strand_id
1 'polypeptide(L)'
;MIDLTAEQRHLAKRVHDYACRFPLTEEGDAQLLQSCYDYMDAFKRVMDSASKVQMDYICLQYPGYFRFAKWIERLAQGIADGVIEVPKEH
;
A
#
# COMPACT_ATOMS: atom_id res chain seq x y z
N MET A 1 -24.62 -1.38 -2.93
CA MET A 1 -23.65 -2.24 -2.23
C MET A 1 -22.42 -2.29 -3.12
N ILE A 2 -21.25 -1.89 -2.63
CA ILE A 2 -20.03 -1.93 -3.46
C ILE A 2 -19.54 -3.38 -3.43
N ASP A 3 -19.59 -4.04 -4.59
CA ASP A 3 -19.11 -5.41 -4.71
C ASP A 3 -17.64 -5.41 -5.09
N LEU A 4 -16.82 -5.95 -4.18
CA LEU A 4 -15.43 -6.27 -4.44
C LEU A 4 -15.33 -7.74 -4.86
N THR A 5 -14.50 -8.03 -5.86
CA THR A 5 -14.21 -9.41 -6.25
C THR A 5 -13.50 -10.15 -5.10
N ALA A 6 -13.58 -11.48 -5.09
CA ALA A 6 -12.88 -12.29 -4.10
C ALA A 6 -11.37 -12.03 -4.10
N GLU A 7 -10.80 -11.79 -5.29
CA GLU A 7 -9.38 -11.43 -5.44
C GLU A 7 -9.07 -10.07 -4.82
N GLN A 8 -9.85 -9.02 -5.11
CA GLN A 8 -9.65 -7.70 -4.53
C GLN A 8 -9.70 -7.74 -3.00
N ARG A 9 -10.68 -8.46 -2.44
CA ARG A 9 -10.80 -8.63 -0.98
C ARG A 9 -9.59 -9.36 -0.40
N HIS A 10 -9.17 -10.45 -1.04
CA HIS A 10 -8.05 -11.24 -0.57
C HIS A 10 -6.73 -10.45 -0.59
N LEU A 11 -6.44 -9.78 -1.70
CA LEU A 11 -5.21 -8.99 -1.86
C LEU A 11 -5.21 -7.76 -0.96
N ALA A 12 -6.32 -7.02 -0.89
CA ALA A 12 -6.45 -5.87 0.01
C ALA A 12 -6.28 -6.29 1.48
N LYS A 13 -6.90 -7.41 1.88
CA LYS A 13 -6.74 -7.97 3.23
C LYS A 13 -5.30 -8.39 3.50
N ARG A 14 -4.60 -9.01 2.54
CA ARG A 14 -3.19 -9.40 2.69
C ARG A 14 -2.27 -8.20 2.96
N VAL A 15 -2.42 -7.12 2.19
CA VAL A 15 -1.65 -5.88 2.39
C VAL A 15 -2.05 -5.20 3.70
N HIS A 16 -3.35 -5.22 4.05
CA HIS A 16 -3.84 -4.71 5.31
C HIS A 16 -3.25 -5.42 6.53
N ASP A 17 -3.35 -6.75 6.57
CA ASP A 17 -2.80 -7.58 7.64
C ASP A 17 -1.31 -7.31 7.78
N TYR A 18 -0.57 -7.22 6.66
CA TYR A 18 0.85 -6.84 6.68
C TYR A 18 1.10 -5.48 7.34
N ALA A 19 0.41 -4.43 6.91
CA ALA A 19 0.59 -3.09 7.45
C ALA A 19 0.20 -2.98 8.93
N CYS A 20 -0.75 -3.81 9.38
CA CYS A 20 -1.20 -3.88 10.77
C CYS A 20 -0.22 -4.63 11.69
N ARG A 21 0.75 -5.39 11.15
CA ARG A 21 1.79 -6.05 11.98
C ARG A 21 2.75 -5.05 12.62
N PHE A 22 2.83 -3.84 12.10
CA PHE A 22 3.75 -2.81 12.57
C PHE A 22 3.01 -1.76 13.40
N PRO A 23 3.57 -1.34 14.55
CA PRO A 23 2.97 -0.29 15.36
C PRO A 23 2.94 1.05 14.59
N LEU A 24 2.02 1.95 14.97
CA LEU A 24 1.91 3.30 14.43
C LEU A 24 2.98 4.22 15.03
N THR A 25 4.25 3.90 14.77
CA THR A 25 5.43 4.66 15.21
C THR A 25 6.40 4.79 14.05
N GLU A 26 7.33 5.75 14.13
CA GLU A 26 8.36 5.94 13.09
C GLU A 26 9.18 4.66 12.83
N GLU A 27 9.54 3.94 13.88
CA GLU A 27 10.21 2.63 13.77
C GLU A 27 9.33 1.56 13.09
N GLY A 28 8.02 1.57 13.37
CA GLY A 28 7.08 0.67 12.72
C GLY A 28 6.87 1.01 11.24
N ASP A 29 6.82 2.29 10.91
CA ASP A 29 6.74 2.77 9.53
C ASP A 29 8.01 2.44 8.73
N ALA A 30 9.18 2.59 9.33
CA ALA A 30 10.44 2.18 8.71
C ALA A 30 10.49 0.68 8.41
N GLN A 31 10.04 -0.17 9.36
CA GLN A 31 9.94 -1.62 9.16
C GLN A 31 8.92 -1.97 8.07
N LEU A 32 7.76 -1.29 8.04
CA LEU A 32 6.75 -1.46 7.00
C LEU A 32 7.30 -1.16 5.62
N LEU A 33 8.10 -0.09 5.49
CA LEU A 33 8.74 0.31 4.24
C LEU A 33 9.87 -0.66 3.83
N GLN A 34 10.65 -1.17 4.79
CA GLN A 34 11.77 -2.07 4.50
C GLN A 34 11.32 -3.39 3.83
N SER A 35 10.17 -3.93 4.20
CA SER A 35 9.62 -5.16 3.62
C SER A 35 8.43 -4.93 2.69
N CYS A 36 8.23 -3.69 2.21
CA CYS A 36 7.07 -3.36 1.38
C CYS A 36 7.09 -4.03 0.00
N TYR A 37 8.29 -4.35 -0.52
CA TYR A 37 8.50 -4.92 -1.86
C TYR A 37 7.71 -6.23 -2.06
N ASP A 38 7.71 -7.13 -1.08
CA ASP A 38 6.97 -8.41 -1.12
C ASP A 38 5.44 -8.24 -1.25
N TYR A 39 4.91 -7.06 -0.91
CA TYR A 39 3.49 -6.75 -0.92
C TYR A 39 3.12 -5.77 -2.04
N MET A 40 4.09 -5.26 -2.79
CA MET A 40 3.85 -4.33 -3.89
C MET A 40 3.07 -4.96 -5.05
N ASP A 41 3.31 -6.23 -5.37
CA ASP A 41 2.52 -6.93 -6.41
C ASP A 41 1.04 -7.01 -6.02
N ALA A 42 0.76 -7.44 -4.79
CA ALA A 42 -0.61 -7.53 -4.29
C ALA A 42 -1.29 -6.16 -4.26
N PHE A 43 -0.58 -5.11 -3.83
CA PHE A 43 -1.06 -3.74 -3.85
C PHE A 43 -1.36 -3.26 -5.28
N LYS A 44 -0.44 -3.49 -6.22
CA LYS A 44 -0.59 -3.11 -7.62
C LYS A 44 -1.79 -3.79 -8.27
N ARG A 45 -1.98 -5.09 -8.04
CA ARG A 45 -3.13 -5.83 -8.57
C ARG A 45 -4.47 -5.32 -8.04
N VAL A 46 -4.55 -4.88 -6.79
CA VAL A 46 -5.74 -4.21 -6.27
C VAL A 46 -5.97 -2.88 -6.99
N MET A 47 -4.93 -2.06 -7.14
CA MET A 47 -5.00 -0.78 -7.86
C MET A 47 -5.41 -0.93 -9.32
N ASP A 48 -4.84 -1.91 -10.04
CA ASP A 48 -5.11 -2.15 -11.46
C ASP A 48 -6.53 -2.71 -11.71
N SER A 49 -7.11 -3.42 -10.72
CA SER A 49 -8.41 -4.08 -10.87
C SER A 49 -9.58 -3.28 -10.26
N ALA A 50 -9.33 -2.40 -9.31
CA ALA A 50 -10.36 -1.67 -8.59
C ALA A 50 -10.70 -0.32 -9.26
N SER A 51 -11.99 -0.06 -9.41
CA SER A 51 -12.48 1.28 -9.76
C SER A 51 -12.25 2.28 -8.62
N LYS A 52 -12.30 3.58 -8.93
CA LYS A 52 -12.13 4.64 -7.91
C LYS A 52 -13.07 4.45 -6.70
N VAL A 53 -14.34 4.13 -6.95
CA VAL A 53 -15.33 3.93 -5.87
C VAL A 53 -15.02 2.68 -5.04
N GLN A 54 -14.52 1.61 -5.67
CA GLN A 54 -14.06 0.40 -4.97
C GLN A 54 -12.80 0.68 -4.15
N MET A 55 -11.87 1.50 -4.66
CA MET A 55 -10.68 1.92 -3.93
C MET A 55 -11.01 2.75 -2.69
N ASP A 56 -11.91 3.74 -2.81
CA ASP A 56 -12.43 4.49 -1.66
C ASP A 56 -13.01 3.53 -0.60
N TYR A 57 -13.80 2.55 -1.04
CA TYR A 57 -14.37 1.55 -0.13
C TYR A 57 -13.29 0.66 0.51
N ILE A 58 -12.30 0.18 -0.25
CA ILE A 58 -11.17 -0.61 0.28
C ILE A 58 -10.41 0.19 1.34
N CYS A 59 -10.11 1.46 1.08
CA CYS A 59 -9.42 2.33 2.02
C CYS A 59 -10.21 2.53 3.33
N LEU A 60 -11.55 2.59 3.25
CA LEU A 60 -12.42 2.68 4.43
C LEU A 60 -12.50 1.36 5.21
N GLN A 61 -12.58 0.22 4.52
CA GLN A 61 -12.69 -1.09 5.16
C GLN A 61 -11.36 -1.60 5.73
N TYR A 62 -10.25 -1.23 5.12
CA TYR A 62 -8.92 -1.74 5.43
C TYR A 62 -7.98 -0.59 5.75
N PRO A 63 -8.00 -0.03 6.98
CA PRO A 63 -7.16 1.12 7.35
C PRO A 63 -5.65 0.84 7.22
N GLY A 64 -5.21 -0.40 7.46
CA GLY A 64 -3.84 -0.84 7.16
C GLY A 64 -3.47 -0.76 5.67
N TYR A 65 -4.40 -1.09 4.76
CA TYR A 65 -4.17 -0.93 3.32
C TYR A 65 -4.00 0.56 2.97
N PHE A 66 -4.87 1.41 3.53
CA PHE A 66 -4.77 2.86 3.35
C PHE A 66 -3.44 3.41 3.88
N ARG A 67 -3.00 2.98 5.09
CA ARG A 67 -1.68 3.34 5.63
C ARG A 67 -0.55 2.96 4.67
N PHE A 68 -0.58 1.73 4.14
CA PHE A 68 0.40 1.27 3.16
C PHE A 68 0.39 2.17 1.91
N ALA A 69 -0.79 2.45 1.35
CA ALA A 69 -0.94 3.30 0.17
C ALA A 69 -0.35 4.70 0.39
N LYS A 70 -0.58 5.32 1.55
CA LYS A 70 -0.03 6.65 1.90
C LYS A 70 1.49 6.63 1.99
N TRP A 71 2.09 5.55 2.46
CA TRP A 71 3.54 5.41 2.51
C TRP A 71 4.16 5.24 1.13
N ILE A 72 3.54 4.44 0.26
CA ILE A 72 3.97 4.31 -1.14
C ILE A 72 3.82 5.64 -1.88
N GLU A 73 2.73 6.38 -1.66
CA GLU A 73 2.52 7.73 -2.22
C GLU A 73 3.63 8.69 -1.78
N ARG A 74 3.97 8.72 -0.48
CA ARG A 74 5.07 9.56 0.04
C ARG A 74 6.41 9.17 -0.55
N LEU A 75 6.68 7.88 -0.73
CA LEU A 75 7.92 7.41 -1.34
C LEU A 75 8.00 7.85 -2.81
N ALA A 76 6.92 7.68 -3.58
CA ALA A 76 6.85 8.15 -4.96
C ALA A 76 7.01 9.67 -5.06
N GLN A 77 6.40 10.42 -4.13
CA GLN A 77 6.55 11.87 -4.05
C GLN A 77 7.99 12.27 -3.70
N GLY A 78 8.63 11.60 -2.73
CA GLY A 78 10.02 11.87 -2.37
C GLY A 78 10.99 11.62 -3.52
N ILE A 79 10.72 10.61 -4.35
CA ILE A 79 11.46 10.36 -5.60
C ILE A 79 11.21 11.49 -6.61
N ALA A 80 9.95 11.88 -6.82
CA ALA A 80 9.58 12.92 -7.77
C ALA A 80 10.14 14.31 -7.40
N ASP A 81 10.21 14.61 -6.10
CA ASP A 81 10.76 15.86 -5.55
C ASP A 81 12.31 15.86 -5.53
N GLY A 82 12.94 14.71 -5.78
CA GLY A 82 14.40 14.56 -5.73
C GLY A 82 15.00 14.46 -4.32
N VAL A 83 14.15 14.32 -3.29
CA VAL A 83 14.57 14.09 -1.89
C VAL A 83 15.09 12.67 -1.72
N ILE A 84 14.51 11.70 -2.41
CA ILE A 84 14.94 10.30 -2.45
C ILE A 84 15.63 10.07 -3.78
N GLU A 85 16.95 9.91 -3.76
CA GLU A 85 17.71 9.48 -4.94
C GLU A 85 17.39 8.02 -5.24
N VAL A 86 16.83 7.76 -6.42
CA VAL A 86 16.72 6.39 -6.94
C VAL A 86 18.12 5.96 -7.35
N PRO A 87 18.70 4.92 -6.72
CA PRO A 87 20.00 4.44 -7.15
C PRO A 87 19.90 4.01 -8.61
N LYS A 88 20.74 4.59 -9.46
CA LYS A 88 20.86 4.16 -10.85
C LYS A 88 21.40 2.73 -10.82
N GLU A 89 20.61 1.78 -11.33
CA GLU A 89 21.07 0.42 -11.56
C GLU A 89 22.40 0.48 -12.34
N HIS A 90 23.42 -0.19 -11.82
CA HIS A 90 24.75 -0.28 -12.43
C HIS A 90 24.88 -1.61 -13.18
#